data_AF-A0A536WVM7-F1
#
_entry.id   AF-A0A536WVM7-F1
#
_cell.length_a   1.000
_cell.length_b   1.000
_cell.length_c   1.000
_cell.angle_alpha   90.00
_cell.angle_beta   90.00
_cell.angle_gamma   90.00
#
_symmetry.space_group_name_H-M   'P 1'
#
loop_
_entity.id
_entity.type
_entity.pdbx_description
1 polymer ?
#
loop_
_entity_poly.entity_id
_entity_poly.type
_entity_poly.pdbx_seq_one_letter_code
_entity_poly.pdbx_strand_id
1 'polypeptide(L)'
;MAYAIPLWTPPALPVAGSPEQFPVRRIFCVGRNYAEHQKEMGGDGRETPFFFLKTEFALVARGGEVHYPAKTSNYHYETELVVALGKGGRRIDAKRA
;
A
#
# COMPACT_ATOMS: atom_id res chain seq x y z
N MET A 1 6.63 6.68 -29.52
CA MET A 1 7.95 6.48 -28.88
C MET A 1 8.21 4.98 -28.83
N ALA A 2 9.42 4.53 -29.19
CA ALA A 2 9.84 3.15 -29.01
C ALA A 2 10.64 3.05 -27.69
N TYR A 3 10.39 2.01 -26.90
CA TYR A 3 11.17 1.74 -25.69
C TYR A 3 12.34 0.82 -26.02
N ALA A 4 13.45 0.97 -25.30
CA ALA A 4 14.64 0.12 -25.49
C ALA A 4 14.40 -1.34 -25.06
N ILE A 5 13.37 -1.60 -24.25
CA ILE A 5 12.89 -2.91 -23.81
C ILE A 5 11.35 -2.93 -23.81
N PRO A 6 10.70 -4.11 -23.89
CA PRO A 6 9.25 -4.22 -23.72
C PRO A 6 8.78 -3.62 -22.40
N LEU A 7 7.59 -3.02 -22.39
CA LEU A 7 6.96 -2.58 -21.15
C LEU A 7 6.55 -3.80 -20.32
N TRP A 8 6.73 -3.71 -19.01
CA TRP A 8 6.18 -4.69 -18.08
C TRP A 8 4.67 -4.47 -17.92
N THR A 9 3.96 -5.54 -17.57
CA THR A 9 2.56 -5.44 -17.14
C THR A 9 2.51 -4.80 -15.75
N PRO A 10 1.81 -3.66 -15.58
CA PRO A 10 1.65 -3.07 -14.26
C PRO A 10 0.89 -4.01 -13.32
N PRO A 11 1.30 -4.14 -12.05
CA PRO A 11 0.52 -4.87 -11.05
C PRO A 11 -0.89 -4.28 -10.92
N ALA A 12 -1.88 -5.17 -10.79
CA ALA A 12 -3.27 -4.79 -10.70
C ALA A 12 -4.02 -5.65 -9.67
N LEU A 13 -5.06 -5.08 -9.06
CA LEU A 13 -5.90 -5.75 -8.07
C LEU A 13 -7.20 -6.23 -8.73
N PRO A 14 -7.74 -7.40 -8.34
CA PRO A 14 -9.07 -7.82 -8.77
C PRO A 14 -10.14 -6.89 -8.18
N VAL A 15 -11.19 -6.61 -8.95
CA VAL A 15 -12.38 -5.91 -8.46
C VAL A 15 -13.45 -6.95 -8.15
N ALA A 16 -13.95 -6.95 -6.91
CA ALA A 16 -14.97 -7.91 -6.48
C ALA A 16 -16.23 -7.81 -7.36
N GLY A 17 -16.69 -8.94 -7.90
CA GLY A 17 -17.87 -8.99 -8.77
C GLY A 17 -17.67 -8.43 -10.18
N SER A 18 -16.45 -8.10 -10.59
CA SER A 18 -16.16 -7.55 -11.93
C SER A 18 -15.02 -8.32 -12.61
N PRO A 19 -15.04 -8.47 -13.95
CA PRO A 19 -13.89 -8.97 -14.71
C PRO A 19 -12.75 -7.94 -14.82
N GLU A 20 -13.02 -6.67 -14.47
CA GLU A 20 -12.05 -5.59 -14.53
C GLU A 20 -10.99 -5.71 -13.41
N GLN A 21 -9.85 -5.06 -13.64
CA GLN A 21 -8.76 -4.98 -12.66
C GLN A 21 -8.41 -3.52 -12.39
N PHE A 22 -8.04 -3.22 -11.15
CA PHE A 22 -7.61 -1.90 -10.73
C PHE A 22 -6.09 -1.77 -10.89
N PRO A 23 -5.57 -0.97 -11.84
CA PRO A 23 -4.14 -0.83 -12.04
C PRO A 23 -3.50 -0.05 -10.89
N VAL A 24 -2.49 -0.63 -10.25
CA VAL A 24 -1.82 -0.01 -9.11
C VAL A 24 -0.66 0.84 -9.59
N ARG A 25 -0.62 2.09 -9.11
CA ARG A 25 0.43 3.07 -9.47
C ARG A 25 1.49 3.25 -8.39
N ARG A 26 1.07 3.58 -7.17
CA ARG A 26 1.94 3.80 -6.01
C ARG A 26 1.20 3.33 -4.77
N ILE A 27 1.94 2.79 -3.81
CA ILE A 27 1.40 2.35 -2.52
C ILE A 27 1.98 3.25 -1.43
N PHE A 28 1.12 4.06 -0.82
CA PHE A 28 1.46 4.88 0.33
C PHE A 28 0.96 4.17 1.60
N CYS A 29 1.85 4.01 2.57
CA CYS A 29 1.53 3.43 3.87
C CYS A 29 1.67 4.50 4.95
N VAL A 30 0.83 4.44 5.98
CA VAL A 30 0.84 5.40 7.10
C VAL A 30 1.34 4.71 8.35
N GLY A 31 2.47 5.16 8.88
CA GLY A 31 3.01 4.59 10.11
C GLY A 31 2.21 5.00 11.34
N ARG A 32 2.03 4.05 12.27
CA ARG A 32 1.47 4.30 13.60
C ARG A 32 0.11 5.02 13.58
N ASN A 33 -0.81 4.63 12.71
CA ASN A 33 -2.09 5.33 12.55
C ASN A 33 -3.24 4.81 13.45
N TYR A 34 -2.93 3.93 14.41
CA TYR A 34 -3.86 3.42 15.42
C TYR A 34 -3.31 3.71 16.82
N ALA A 35 -4.14 4.31 17.68
CA ALA A 35 -3.71 4.80 18.99
C ALA A 35 -3.17 3.69 19.91
N GLU A 36 -3.75 2.49 19.87
CA GLU A 36 -3.27 1.36 20.68
C GLU A 36 -1.94 0.81 20.16
N HIS A 37 -1.74 0.77 18.84
CA HIS A 37 -0.46 0.37 18.26
C HIS A 37 0.66 1.38 18.52
N GLN A 38 0.34 2.68 18.61
CA GLN A 38 1.31 3.70 19.07
C GLN A 38 1.81 3.39 20.48
N LYS A 39 0.91 3.06 21.41
CA LYS A 39 1.27 2.74 22.80
C LYS A 39 2.10 1.46 22.89
N GLU A 40 1.74 0.44 22.13
CA GLU A 40 2.50 -0.82 22.02
C GLU A 40 3.96 -0.56 21.63
N MET A 41 4.17 0.38 20.70
CA MET A 41 5.49 0.77 20.22
C MET A 41 6.19 1.81 21.12
N GLY A 42 5.67 2.06 22.33
CA GLY A 42 6.25 2.96 23.33
C GLY A 42 6.01 4.45 23.09
N GLY A 43 5.04 4.82 22.24
CA GLY A 43 4.68 6.21 21.98
C GLY A 43 3.81 6.84 23.09
N ASP A 44 3.90 8.15 23.26
CA ASP A 44 3.26 8.92 24.34
C ASP A 44 2.08 9.80 23.87
N GLY A 45 1.64 9.65 22.62
CA GLY A 45 0.50 10.39 22.09
C GLY A 45 0.44 10.43 20.57
N ARG A 46 -0.46 11.26 20.06
CA ARG A 46 -0.70 11.38 18.62
C ARG A 46 0.45 12.12 17.94
N GLU A 47 1.27 11.40 17.20
CA GLU A 47 2.34 11.97 16.38
C GLU A 47 1.79 12.53 15.05
N THR A 48 2.57 13.41 14.42
CA THR A 48 2.29 13.80 13.02
C THR A 48 2.42 12.56 12.14
N PRO A 49 1.44 12.25 11.27
CA PRO A 49 1.52 11.08 10.42
C PRO A 49 2.77 11.15 9.54
N PHE A 50 3.48 10.02 9.45
CA PHE A 50 4.56 9.85 8.50
C PHE A 50 4.20 8.74 7.52
N PHE A 51 4.77 8.86 6.33
CA PHE A 51 4.48 7.97 5.22
C PHE A 51 5.74 7.27 4.75
N PHE A 52 5.57 6.01 4.35
CA PHE A 52 6.57 5.27 3.59
C PHE A 52 5.92 4.66 2.34
N LEU A 53 6.75 4.16 1.44
CA LEU A 53 6.30 3.57 0.18
C LEU A 53 6.64 2.09 0.12
N LYS A 54 5.74 1.31 -0.47
CA LYS A 54 6.07 0.01 -1.06
C LYS A 54 6.03 0.13 -2.58
N THR A 55 6.86 -0.63 -3.27
CA THR A 55 6.69 -0.79 -4.73
C THR A 55 5.39 -1.54 -5.00
N GLU A 56 4.71 -1.18 -6.07
CA GLU A 56 3.58 -1.89 -6.66
C GLU A 56 3.88 -3.36 -6.93
N PHE A 57 5.14 -3.72 -7.20
CA PHE A 57 5.57 -5.10 -7.42
C PHE A 57 5.66 -5.94 -6.13
N ALA A 58 5.53 -5.32 -4.95
CA ALA A 58 5.43 -6.06 -3.68
C ALA A 58 4.02 -6.62 -3.44
N LEU A 59 3.05 -6.32 -4.31
CA LEU A 59 1.69 -6.84 -4.20
C LEU A 59 1.62 -8.31 -4.54
N VAL A 60 1.03 -9.08 -3.63
CA VAL A 60 0.55 -10.44 -3.90
C VAL A 60 -0.95 -10.34 -4.16
N ALA A 61 -1.32 -10.15 -5.42
CA ALA A 61 -2.73 -10.06 -5.81
C ALA A 61 -3.44 -11.41 -5.63
N ARG A 62 -4.75 -11.38 -5.34
CA ARG A 62 -5.64 -12.57 -5.28
C ARG A 62 -5.33 -13.58 -4.15
N GLY A 63 -4.68 -13.15 -3.07
CA GLY A 63 -4.46 -14.02 -1.91
C GLY A 63 -3.51 -15.19 -2.20
N GLY A 64 -2.56 -15.00 -3.13
CA GLY A 64 -1.49 -15.95 -3.38
C GLY A 64 -0.56 -16.13 -2.17
N GLU A 65 0.43 -17.01 -2.32
CA GLU A 65 1.39 -17.29 -1.25
C GLU A 65 2.30 -16.10 -0.98
N VAL A 66 2.49 -15.78 0.30
CA VAL A 66 3.47 -14.79 0.75
C VAL A 66 4.71 -15.54 1.21
N HIS A 67 5.79 -15.46 0.42
CA HIS A 67 7.05 -16.10 0.76
C HIS A 67 7.74 -15.39 1.94
N TYR A 68 8.33 -16.17 2.85
CA TYR A 68 9.13 -15.63 3.95
C TYR A 68 10.37 -14.90 3.39
N PRO A 69 10.60 -13.61 3.73
CA PRO A 69 11.67 -12.84 3.11
C PRO A 69 13.06 -13.28 3.61
N ALA A 70 14.05 -13.23 2.72
CA ALA A 70 15.44 -13.43 3.09
C ALA A 70 15.94 -12.31 4.04
N LYS A 71 16.94 -12.61 4.87
CA LYS A 71 17.61 -11.67 5.79
C LYS A 71 16.76 -11.16 6.97
N THR A 72 15.74 -11.89 7.39
CA THR A 72 15.09 -11.68 8.69
C THR A 72 14.89 -13.01 9.41
N SER A 73 14.82 -12.96 10.74
CA SER A 73 14.31 -14.03 11.61
C SER A 73 13.04 -13.62 12.35
N ASN A 74 12.55 -12.40 12.11
CA ASN A 74 11.43 -11.78 12.80
C ASN A 74 10.56 -11.03 11.79
N TYR A 75 9.58 -11.73 11.20
CA TYR A 75 8.71 -11.21 10.16
C TYR A 75 7.33 -10.89 10.74
N HIS A 76 7.00 -9.60 10.82
CA HIS A 76 5.79 -9.10 11.47
C HIS A 76 4.64 -8.92 10.48
N TYR A 77 3.41 -9.07 10.96
CA TYR A 77 2.19 -8.79 10.21
C TYR A 77 1.52 -7.52 10.76
N GLU A 78 0.95 -6.73 9.86
CA GLU A 78 0.14 -5.56 10.19
C GLU A 78 -1.10 -5.59 9.28
N THR A 79 -2.29 -5.66 9.86
CA THR A 79 -3.56 -5.63 9.12
C THR A 79 -3.99 -4.18 8.96
N GLU A 80 -4.19 -3.74 7.72
CA GLU A 80 -4.54 -2.36 7.39
C GLU A 80 -5.78 -2.28 6.49
N LEU A 81 -6.54 -1.20 6.64
CA LEU A 81 -7.52 -0.79 5.63
C LEU A 81 -6.80 -0.14 4.45
N VAL A 82 -7.04 -0.67 3.24
CA VAL A 82 -6.49 -0.10 2.00
C VAL A 82 -7.53 0.76 1.30
N VAL A 83 -7.15 1.97 0.91
CA VAL A 83 -7.98 2.89 0.10
C VAL A 83 -7.41 2.97 -1.32
N ALA A 84 -8.20 2.58 -2.32
CA ALA A 84 -7.84 2.66 -3.73
C ALA A 84 -8.33 3.99 -4.34
N LEU A 85 -7.40 4.81 -4.85
CA LEU A 85 -7.71 6.15 -5.35
C LEU A 85 -8.09 6.14 -6.84
N GLY A 86 -9.36 6.41 -7.15
CA GLY A 86 -9.84 6.48 -8.54
C GLY A 86 -9.47 7.77 -9.29
N LYS A 87 -9.10 8.84 -8.58
CA LYS A 87 -8.76 10.14 -9.18
C LYS A 87 -7.56 10.77 -8.47
N GLY A 88 -6.68 11.40 -9.27
CA GLY A 88 -5.56 12.16 -8.74
C GLY A 88 -5.92 13.58 -8.31
N GLY A 89 -4.99 14.24 -7.61
CA GLY A 89 -5.09 15.64 -7.23
C GLY A 89 -3.84 16.09 -6.45
N ARG A 90 -3.75 17.40 -6.17
CA ARG A 90 -2.70 18.00 -5.35
C ARG A 90 -3.34 19.03 -4.42
N ARG A 91 -2.95 19.02 -3.14
CA ARG A 91 -3.57 19.86 -2.09
C ARG A 91 -5.11 19.72 -2.07
N ILE A 92 -5.57 18.48 -2.03
CA ILE A 92 -7.00 18.14 -1.97
C ILE A 92 -7.51 18.53 -0.58
N ASP A 93 -8.57 19.34 -0.54
CA ASP A 93 -9.24 19.68 0.72
C ASP A 93 -9.85 18.42 1.35
N ALA A 94 -9.78 18.28 2.66
CA ALA A 94 -10.24 17.07 3.36
C ALA A 94 -11.72 16.77 3.13
N LYS A 95 -12.57 17.78 2.88
CA LYS A 95 -14.00 17.58 2.58
C LYS A 95 -14.25 17.10 1.14
N ARG A 96 -13.21 17.09 0.31
CA ARG A 96 -13.23 16.68 -1.11
C ARG A 96 -12.33 15.48 -1.37
N ALA A 97 -11.68 14.98 -0.32
CA ALA A 97 -10.84 13.79 -0.37
C ALA A 97 -11.70 12.53 -0.53
#